data_AF-A0AAV2RQD7-F1
#
_entry.id   AF-A0AAV2RQD7-F1
#
_cell.length_a   1.000
_cell.length_b   1.000
_cell.length_c   1.000
_cell.angle_alpha   90.00
_cell.angle_beta   90.00
_cell.angle_gamma   90.00
#
_symmetry.space_group_name_H-M   'P 1'
#
loop_
_entity.id
_entity.type
_entity.pdbx_description
1 polymer ?
#
loop_
_entity_poly.entity_id
_entity_poly.type
_entity_poly.pdbx_seq_one_letter_code
_entity_poly.pdbx_strand_id
1 'polypeptide(L)'
;RYSTNKLHNEFGLLKVSDITKQEVLTFVFNYFSAKLPSVFDNYYETFSNIHSINTRNANHLIRKIRRKTDIGANSIKIKGSDLWNNLNNDIKVSLNTKQFRNKYKWSTLPYNAAI
;
A
#
# COMPACT_ATOMS: atom_id res chain seq x y z
N ARG A 1 30.30 -13.62 -5.66
CA ARG A 1 29.52 -12.73 -4.75
C ARG A 1 28.11 -13.29 -4.64
N TYR A 2 27.54 -13.37 -3.44
CA TYR A 2 26.16 -13.83 -3.28
C TYR A 2 25.18 -12.72 -3.71
N SER A 3 24.18 -13.04 -4.52
CA SER A 3 23.23 -12.04 -4.99
C SER A 3 22.33 -11.58 -3.84
N THR A 4 22.14 -10.27 -3.69
CA THR A 4 21.23 -9.69 -2.68
C THR A 4 19.81 -10.26 -2.84
N ASN A 5 19.32 -10.44 -4.07
CA ASN A 5 17.99 -11.02 -4.29
C ASN A 5 17.91 -12.45 -3.76
N LYS A 6 18.96 -13.25 -4.01
CA LYS A 6 19.03 -14.64 -3.54
C LYS A 6 19.03 -14.71 -2.02
N LEU A 7 19.82 -13.86 -1.36
CA LEU A 7 19.86 -13.77 0.11
C LEU A 7 18.48 -13.42 0.69
N HIS A 8 17.85 -12.39 0.13
CA HIS A 8 16.54 -11.96 0.59
C HIS A 8 15.46 -13.01 0.37
N ASN A 9 15.50 -13.76 -0.74
CA ASN A 9 14.57 -14.87 -0.97
C ASN A 9 14.79 -16.02 0.01
N GLU A 10 16.05 -16.39 0.23
CA GLU A 10 16.45 -17.50 1.11
C GLU A 10 16.02 -17.27 2.56
N PHE A 11 16.26 -16.06 3.10
CA PHE A 11 15.85 -15.70 4.45
C PHE A 11 14.40 -15.18 4.54
N GLY A 12 13.70 -15.09 3.41
CA GLY A 12 12.38 -14.47 3.33
C GLY A 12 12.38 -13.04 3.87
N LEU A 13 13.35 -12.22 3.51
CA LEU A 13 13.49 -10.83 3.95
C LEU A 13 13.10 -9.87 2.84
N LEU A 14 12.27 -8.88 3.17
CA LEU A 14 11.99 -7.77 2.24
C LEU A 14 13.21 -6.85 2.15
N LYS A 15 13.44 -6.28 0.96
CA LYS A 15 14.38 -5.18 0.78
C LYS A 15 13.84 -3.93 1.46
N VAL A 16 14.75 -3.03 1.86
CA VAL A 16 14.40 -1.75 2.51
C VAL A 16 13.32 -0.99 1.74
N SER A 17 13.44 -0.93 0.41
CA SER A 17 12.44 -0.29 -0.45
C SER A 17 11.03 -0.87 -0.30
N ASP A 18 10.92 -2.18 -0.13
CA ASP A 18 9.63 -2.87 -0.03
C ASP A 18 9.12 -2.89 1.42
N ILE A 19 10.01 -2.83 2.41
CA ILE A 19 9.65 -2.54 3.81
C ILE A 19 8.98 -1.16 3.88
N THR A 20 9.57 -0.12 3.26
CA THR A 20 8.96 1.22 3.24
C THR A 20 7.57 1.20 2.59
N LYS A 21 7.41 0.48 1.47
CA LYS A 21 6.08 0.30 0.84
C LYS A 21 5.11 -0.44 1.75
N GLN A 22 5.56 -1.49 2.45
CA GLN A 22 4.74 -2.23 3.40
C GLN A 22 4.25 -1.34 4.55
N GLU A 23 5.08 -0.46 5.08
CA GLU A 23 4.69 0.49 6.13
C GLU A 23 3.66 1.51 5.64
N VAL A 24 3.89 2.09 4.45
CA VAL A 24 2.93 3.01 3.81
C VAL A 24 1.59 2.31 3.57
N LEU A 25 1.61 1.10 3.02
CA LEU A 25 0.40 0.31 2.78
C LEU A 25 -0.29 -0.12 4.07
N THR A 26 0.47 -0.42 5.13
CA THR A 26 -0.07 -0.74 6.46
C THR A 26 -0.83 0.45 7.04
N PHE A 27 -0.28 1.66 6.89
CA PHE A 27 -0.98 2.89 7.27
C PHE A 27 -2.31 3.04 6.50
N VAL A 28 -2.31 2.84 5.18
CA VAL A 28 -3.54 2.92 4.36
C VAL A 28 -4.55 1.84 4.74
N PHE A 29 -4.11 0.61 5.00
CA PHE A 29 -4.98 -0.46 5.47
C PHE A 29 -5.65 -0.12 6.81
N ASN A 30 -4.88 0.42 7.75
CA ASN A 30 -5.40 0.86 9.05
C ASN A 30 -6.38 2.02 8.91
N TYR A 31 -6.16 2.93 7.95
CA TYR A 31 -7.12 3.99 7.60
C TYR A 31 -8.48 3.40 7.20
N PHE A 32 -8.51 2.49 6.21
CA PHE A 32 -9.76 1.85 5.77
C PHE A 32 -10.38 0.93 6.83
N SER A 33 -9.58 0.45 7.78
CA SER A 33 -10.06 -0.35 8.91
C SER A 33 -10.55 0.49 10.09
N ALA A 34 -10.58 1.82 9.98
CA ALA A 34 -10.91 2.76 11.07
C ALA A 34 -10.09 2.52 12.36
N LYS A 35 -8.81 2.16 12.21
CA LYS A 35 -7.87 1.90 13.33
C LYS A 35 -6.89 3.04 13.59
N LEU A 36 -6.98 4.11 12.81
CA LEU A 36 -6.14 5.29 13.01
C LEU A 36 -6.81 6.28 13.98
N PRO A 37 -6.03 7.16 14.62
CA PRO A 37 -6.60 8.28 15.37
C PRO A 37 -7.50 9.17 14.50
N SER A 38 -8.51 9.79 15.12
CA SER A 38 -9.55 10.57 14.42
C SER A 38 -9.04 11.75 13.60
N VAL A 39 -7.84 12.26 13.90
CA VAL A 39 -7.16 13.27 13.06
C VAL A 39 -6.98 12.81 11.59
N PHE A 40 -7.05 11.49 11.36
CA PHE A 40 -6.91 10.89 10.04
C PHE A 40 -8.24 10.54 9.36
N ASP A 41 -9.42 10.75 9.96
CA ASP A 41 -10.70 10.25 9.40
C ASP A 41 -10.96 10.72 7.96
N ASN A 42 -10.55 11.96 7.64
CA ASN A 42 -10.65 12.56 6.30
C ASN A 42 -9.30 12.66 5.59
N TYR A 43 -8.34 11.81 5.95
CA TYR A 43 -7.00 11.88 5.38
C TYR A 43 -6.99 11.55 3.89
N TYR A 44 -7.76 10.55 3.46
CA TYR A 44 -7.95 10.20 2.05
C TYR A 44 -9.34 10.57 1.57
N GLU A 45 -9.42 10.97 0.30
CA GLU A 45 -10.70 11.10 -0.40
C GLU A 45 -10.87 9.87 -1.30
N THR A 46 -11.97 9.13 -1.13
CA THR A 46 -12.31 7.98 -1.98
C THR A 46 -13.14 8.43 -3.18
N PHE A 47 -13.22 7.60 -4.22
CA PHE A 47 -14.07 7.90 -5.38
C PHE A 47 -15.56 7.94 -5.01
N SER A 48 -15.99 7.17 -4.02
CA SER A 48 -17.37 7.17 -3.51
C SER A 48 -17.78 8.49 -2.87
N ASN A 49 -16.83 9.24 -2.28
CA ASN A 49 -17.13 10.54 -1.68
C ASN A 49 -17.42 11.63 -2.72
N ILE A 50 -17.11 11.38 -4.00
CA ILE A 50 -17.11 12.41 -5.06
C ILE A 50 -18.16 12.11 -6.12
N HIS A 51 -18.35 10.84 -6.48
CA HIS A 51 -19.32 10.42 -7.48
C HIS A 51 -20.50 9.73 -6.81
N SER A 52 -21.72 10.19 -7.11
CA SER A 52 -22.96 9.54 -6.70
C SER A 52 -23.18 8.16 -7.34
N ILE A 53 -22.34 7.78 -8.31
CA ILE A 53 -22.40 6.50 -9.00
C ILE A 53 -21.59 5.48 -8.20
N ASN A 54 -22.30 4.57 -7.53
CA ASN A 54 -21.73 3.42 -6.83
C ASN A 54 -21.13 2.41 -7.82
N THR A 55 -19.87 2.61 -8.20
CA THR A 55 -19.09 1.51 -8.79
C THR A 55 -18.61 0.59 -7.68
N ARG A 56 -18.64 -0.73 -7.90
CA ARG A 56 -18.31 -1.75 -6.87
C ARG A 56 -16.99 -1.51 -6.12
N ASN A 57 -16.03 -0.80 -6.74
CA ASN A 57 -14.72 -0.51 -6.15
C ASN A 57 -14.55 0.94 -5.65
N ALA A 58 -15.55 1.81 -5.78
CA ALA A 58 -15.45 3.24 -5.47
C ALA A 58 -15.06 3.53 -4.01
N ASN A 59 -15.53 2.69 -3.08
CA ASN A 59 -15.26 2.82 -1.64
C ASN A 59 -13.82 2.47 -1.24
N HIS A 60 -13.11 1.71 -2.07
CA HIS A 60 -11.78 1.18 -1.74
C HIS A 60 -10.67 1.74 -2.64
N LEU A 61 -11.02 2.64 -3.56
CA LEU A 61 -10.07 3.37 -4.40
C LEU A 61 -9.91 4.78 -3.85
N ILE A 62 -8.66 5.18 -3.64
CA ILE A 62 -8.30 6.52 -3.18
C ILE A 62 -8.19 7.43 -4.41
N ARG A 63 -8.77 8.62 -4.38
CA ARG A 63 -8.53 9.62 -5.43
C ARG A 63 -7.04 9.99 -5.45
N LYS A 64 -6.43 9.82 -6.61
CA LYS A 64 -5.06 10.30 -6.83
C LYS A 64 -5.01 11.82 -6.74
N ILE A 65 -4.09 12.32 -5.93
CA ILE A 65 -3.87 13.76 -5.76
C ILE A 65 -2.82 14.21 -6.77
N ARG A 66 -3.11 15.29 -7.52
CA ARG A 66 -2.11 15.89 -8.39
C ARG A 66 -1.00 16.50 -7.55
N ARG A 67 0.22 15.99 -7.70
CA ARG A 67 1.42 16.58 -7.12
C ARG A 67 1.76 17.90 -7.81
N LYS A 68 2.13 18.92 -7.03
CA LYS A 68 2.64 20.21 -7.54
C LYS A 68 4.17 20.29 -7.49
N THR A 69 4.81 19.50 -6.63
CA THR A 69 6.26 19.48 -6.41
C THR A 69 6.78 18.05 -6.21
N ASP A 70 8.07 17.82 -6.44
CA ASP A 70 8.72 16.52 -6.22
C ASP A 70 8.78 16.13 -4.75
N ILE A 71 8.89 17.11 -3.84
CA ILE A 71 8.80 16.88 -2.39
C ILE A 71 7.41 16.35 -2.04
N GLY A 72 6.35 16.97 -2.58
CA GLY A 72 4.97 16.51 -2.36
C GLY A 72 4.75 15.09 -2.88
N ALA A 73 5.40 14.72 -3.98
CA ALA A 73 5.36 13.36 -4.55
C ALA A 73 5.82 12.29 -3.56
N ASN A 74 6.71 12.66 -2.63
CA ASN A 74 7.26 11.76 -1.64
C ASN A 74 6.42 11.61 -0.37
N SER A 75 5.32 12.36 -0.24
CA SER A 75 4.41 12.27 0.91
C SER A 75 3.70 10.92 0.99
N ILE A 76 3.36 10.52 2.23
CA ILE A 76 2.56 9.31 2.49
C ILE A 76 1.21 9.40 1.78
N LYS A 77 0.60 10.58 1.71
CA LYS A 77 -0.70 10.79 1.05
C LYS A 77 -0.64 10.41 -0.44
N ILE A 78 0.39 10.84 -1.16
CA ILE A 78 0.50 10.55 -2.60
C ILE A 78 0.97 9.10 -2.82
N LYS A 79 2.07 8.70 -2.18
CA LYS A 79 2.59 7.32 -2.31
C LYS A 79 1.60 6.27 -1.86
N GLY A 80 0.90 6.51 -0.76
CA GLY A 80 -0.11 5.61 -0.20
C GLY A 80 -1.29 5.44 -1.14
N SER A 81 -1.80 6.53 -1.72
CA SER A 81 -2.85 6.49 -2.75
C SER A 81 -2.42 5.65 -3.95
N ASP A 82 -1.23 5.90 -4.50
CA ASP A 82 -0.73 5.19 -5.68
C ASP A 82 -0.47 3.71 -5.40
N LEU A 83 0.22 3.39 -4.30
CA LEU A 83 0.51 2.01 -3.91
C LEU A 83 -0.78 1.23 -3.62
N TRP A 84 -1.73 1.83 -2.91
CA TRP A 84 -2.99 1.17 -2.55
C TRP A 84 -3.86 0.89 -3.78
N ASN A 85 -4.00 1.85 -4.68
CA ASN A 85 -4.83 1.67 -5.87
C ASN A 85 -4.29 0.58 -6.79
N ASN A 86 -2.96 0.44 -6.88
CA ASN A 86 -2.30 -0.59 -7.67
C ASN A 86 -2.17 -1.93 -6.93
N LEU A 87 -2.52 -2.01 -5.65
CA LEU A 87 -2.45 -3.24 -4.86
C LEU A 87 -3.56 -4.22 -5.26
N ASN A 88 -3.24 -5.51 -5.36
CA ASN A 88 -4.23 -6.56 -5.59
C ASN A 88 -5.30 -6.55 -4.48
N ASN A 89 -6.56 -6.63 -4.88
CA ASN A 89 -7.72 -6.65 -3.99
C ASN A 89 -7.68 -7.83 -3.00
N ASP A 90 -7.11 -8.98 -3.35
CA ASP A 90 -6.99 -10.14 -2.45
C ASP A 90 -6.17 -9.85 -1.17
N ILE A 91 -5.24 -8.89 -1.27
CA ILE A 91 -4.42 -8.42 -0.15
C ILE A 91 -5.23 -7.42 0.69
N LYS A 92 -6.04 -6.56 0.05
CA LYS A 92 -6.87 -5.55 0.73
C LYS A 92 -7.92 -6.17 1.63
N VAL A 93 -8.49 -7.33 1.26
CA VAL A 93 -9.50 -8.07 2.05
C VAL A 93 -8.87 -8.87 3.21
N SER A 94 -7.85 -8.32 3.86
CA SER A 94 -7.22 -8.96 5.03
C SER A 94 -8.00 -8.65 6.30
N LEU A 95 -8.10 -9.62 7.23
CA LEU A 95 -8.88 -9.45 8.47
C LEU A 95 -8.20 -8.53 9.48
N ASN A 96 -6.87 -8.51 9.49
CA ASN A 96 -6.08 -7.71 10.41
C ASN A 96 -4.73 -7.33 9.82
N THR A 97 -4.06 -6.39 10.48
CA THR A 97 -2.80 -5.80 10.03
C THR A 97 -1.69 -6.84 9.90
N LYS A 98 -1.63 -7.85 10.78
CA LYS A 98 -0.64 -8.94 10.71
C LYS A 98 -0.82 -9.77 9.44
N GLN A 99 -2.05 -10.19 9.15
CA GLN A 99 -2.37 -10.93 7.93
C GLN A 99 -2.10 -10.09 6.68
N PHE A 100 -2.48 -8.81 6.69
CA PHE A 100 -2.21 -7.87 5.60
C PHE A 100 -0.72 -7.79 5.27
N ARG A 101 0.11 -7.56 6.29
CA ARG A 101 1.58 -7.46 6.14
C ARG A 101 2.16 -8.77 5.60
N ASN A 102 1.73 -9.91 6.12
CA ASN A 102 2.19 -11.22 5.65
C ASN A 102 1.79 -11.48 4.19
N LYS A 103 0.53 -11.21 3.81
CA LYS A 103 0.09 -11.34 2.41
C LYS A 103 0.90 -10.44 1.47
N TYR A 104 1.12 -9.19 1.84
CA TYR A 104 1.94 -8.26 1.05
C TYR A 104 3.39 -8.74 0.89
N LYS A 105 3.98 -9.27 1.96
CA LYS A 105 5.33 -9.82 1.93
C LYS A 105 5.45 -10.95 0.91
N TRP A 106 4.54 -11.92 0.99
CA TRP A 106 4.56 -13.09 0.10
C TRP A 106 4.07 -12.80 -1.31
N SER A 107 3.34 -11.71 -1.55
CA SER A 107 3.07 -11.24 -2.92
C SER A 107 4.26 -10.53 -3.56
N THR A 108 5.21 -10.07 -2.75
CA THR A 108 6.41 -9.35 -3.21
C THR A 108 7.59 -10.30 -3.44
N LEU A 109 7.67 -11.38 -2.67
CA LEU A 109 8.65 -12.45 -2.82
C LEU A 109 8.10 -13.55 -3.76
N PRO A 110 8.97 -14.26 -4.50
CA PRO A 110 10.42 -14.08 -4.58
C PRO A 110 10.82 -12.90 -5.44
N TYR A 111 11.96 -12.28 -5.12
CA TYR A 111 12.64 -11.36 -6.03
C TYR A 111 13.22 -12.13 -7.21
N ASN A 112 12.81 -11.78 -8.43
CA ASN A 112 13.41 -12.33 -9.63
C ASN A 112 14.94 -12.09 -9.63
N ALA A 113 15.71 -13.07 -10.11
CA ALA A 113 17.12 -12.85 -10.37
C ALA A 113 17.25 -11.76 -11.44
N ALA A 114 18.10 -10.76 -11.22
CA ALA A 114 18.51 -9.89 -12.31
C ALA A 114 19.23 -10.79 -13.34
N ILE A 115 18.75 -10.77 -14.59
CA ILE A 115 19.41 -11.41 -15.74
C ILE A 115 20.78 -10.77 -15.91
#